data_AF-A0A556QSQ8-F1
#
_entry.id   AF-A0A556QSQ8-F1
#
_cell.length_a   1.000
_cell.length_b   1.000
_cell.length_c   1.000
_cell.angle_alpha   90.00
_cell.angle_beta   90.00
_cell.angle_gamma   90.00
#
_symmetry.space_group_name_H-M   'P 1'
#
loop_
_entity.id
_entity.type
_entity.pdbx_description
1 polymer ?
#
loop_
_entity_poly.entity_id
_entity_poly.type
_entity_poly.pdbx_seq_one_letter_code
_entity_poly.pdbx_strand_id
1 'polypeptide(L)'
;MRPRDTRLNTPAEMWVRFVFASRYFFFFAALFMAASAVHHGSVYDAVKAVVFFAAMIAGHVWLKRRGKLDECDRALQDMFNGTAGEEEGLDALLSRRAALEEKRGTPGFDPWEVQAVRREINDYMRSHPESTGRLDGRR
;
A
#
# COMPACT_ATOMS: atom_id res chain seq x y z
N MET A 1 -18.12 7.71 10.92
CA MET A 1 -16.83 7.19 10.39
C MET A 1 -16.81 5.68 10.55
N ARG A 2 -16.58 4.91 9.48
CA ARG A 2 -16.42 3.46 9.60
C ARG A 2 -15.03 3.17 10.17
N PRO A 3 -14.88 2.27 11.15
CA PRO A 3 -13.59 1.91 11.71
C PRO A 3 -12.76 1.23 10.62
N ARG A 4 -11.70 1.90 10.16
CA ARG A 4 -10.91 1.49 8.99
C ARG A 4 -9.76 0.54 9.35
N ASP A 5 -9.38 0.44 10.61
CA ASP A 5 -8.10 -0.18 10.99
C ASP A 5 -8.17 -1.58 11.64
N THR A 6 -9.36 -2.05 12.04
CA THR A 6 -9.50 -3.41 12.61
C THR A 6 -9.98 -4.46 11.61
N ARG A 7 -10.36 -4.07 10.38
CA ARG A 7 -10.79 -5.01 9.34
C ARG A 7 -9.64 -5.54 8.47
N LEU A 8 -8.52 -4.82 8.41
CA LEU A 8 -7.41 -5.06 7.47
C LEU A 8 -6.63 -6.37 7.64
N ASN A 9 -6.92 -7.19 8.65
CA ASN A 9 -6.18 -8.42 8.97
C ASN A 9 -7.08 -9.63 9.25
N THR A 10 -8.22 -9.73 8.55
CA THR A 10 -8.97 -10.99 8.57
C THR A 10 -8.25 -12.06 7.74
N PRO A 11 -8.35 -13.36 8.08
CA PRO A 11 -7.73 -14.44 7.29
C PRO A 11 -8.12 -14.41 5.81
N ALA A 12 -9.36 -14.02 5.53
CA ALA A 12 -9.87 -13.88 4.16
C ALA A 12 -9.16 -12.76 3.39
N GLU A 13 -8.88 -11.62 4.02
CA GLU A 13 -8.16 -10.50 3.39
C GLU A 13 -6.67 -10.82 3.22
N MET A 14 -6.05 -11.49 4.20
CA MET A 14 -4.67 -11.99 4.05
C MET A 14 -4.54 -12.95 2.87
N TRP A 15 -5.52 -13.83 2.69
CA TRP A 15 -5.54 -14.74 1.54
C TRP A 15 -5.64 -14.00 0.20
N VAL A 16 -6.49 -12.98 0.11
CA VAL A 16 -6.60 -12.13 -1.09
C VAL A 16 -5.27 -11.45 -1.41
N ARG A 17 -4.59 -10.88 -0.40
CA ARG A 17 -3.25 -10.27 -0.57
C ARG A 17 -2.19 -11.30 -0.98
N PHE A 18 -2.23 -12.50 -0.41
CA PHE A 18 -1.34 -13.59 -0.78
C PHE A 18 -1.54 -14.01 -2.24
N VAL A 19 -2.78 -14.24 -2.66
CA VAL A 19 -3.12 -14.58 -4.06
C VAL A 19 -2.68 -13.45 -4.99
N PHE A 20 -2.90 -12.19 -4.61
CA PHE A 20 -2.45 -11.03 -5.35
C PHE A 20 -0.92 -11.01 -5.55
N ALA A 21 -0.16 -11.14 -4.46
CA ALA A 21 1.31 -11.15 -4.50
C ALA A 21 1.85 -12.35 -5.27
N SER A 22 1.25 -13.54 -5.09
CA SER A 22 1.65 -14.77 -5.77
C SER A 22 1.54 -14.65 -7.30
N ARG A 23 0.59 -13.85 -7.83
CA ARG A 23 0.50 -13.58 -9.28
C ARG A 23 1.79 -12.98 -9.81
N TYR A 24 2.38 -12.02 -9.10
CA TYR A 24 3.60 -11.33 -9.55
C TYR A 24 4.78 -12.29 -9.47
N PHE A 25 4.87 -13.06 -8.38
CA PHE A 25 5.87 -14.12 -8.25
C PHE A 25 5.79 -15.10 -9.43
N PHE A 26 4.60 -15.60 -9.76
CA PHE A 26 4.41 -16.53 -10.88
C PHE A 26 4.67 -15.89 -12.24
N PHE A 27 4.34 -14.61 -12.43
CA PHE A 27 4.66 -13.87 -13.64
C PHE A 27 6.18 -13.75 -13.85
N PHE A 28 6.92 -13.31 -12.83
CA PHE A 28 8.38 -13.21 -12.91
C PHE A 28 9.03 -14.60 -13.05
N ALA A 29 8.57 -15.61 -12.31
CA ALA A 29 9.05 -16.98 -12.46
C ALA A 29 8.82 -17.51 -13.88
N ALA A 30 7.66 -17.26 -14.48
CA ALA A 30 7.37 -17.64 -15.86
C ALA A 30 8.30 -16.93 -16.86
N LEU A 31 8.58 -15.64 -16.67
CA LEU A 31 9.53 -14.89 -17.50
C LEU A 31 10.95 -15.45 -17.41
N PHE A 32 11.45 -15.71 -16.19
CA PHE A 32 12.77 -16.30 -15.99
C PHE A 32 12.88 -17.69 -16.63
N MET A 33 11.85 -18.54 -16.46
CA MET A 33 11.81 -19.88 -17.04
C MET A 33 11.73 -19.83 -18.58
N ALA A 34 10.94 -18.90 -19.14
CA ALA A 34 10.87 -18.69 -20.59
C ALA A 34 12.20 -18.21 -21.18
N ALA A 35 12.87 -17.26 -20.51
CA ALA A 35 14.19 -16.79 -20.92
C ALA A 35 15.24 -17.93 -20.86
N SER A 36 15.21 -18.73 -19.79
CA SER A 36 16.05 -19.93 -19.66
C SER A 36 15.78 -20.95 -20.77
N ALA A 37 14.51 -21.19 -21.10
CA ALA A 37 14.13 -22.12 -22.17
C ALA A 37 14.66 -21.69 -23.54
N VAL A 38 14.62 -20.38 -23.84
CA VAL A 38 15.19 -19.82 -25.08
C VAL A 38 16.71 -19.96 -25.11
N HIS A 39 17.38 -19.69 -23.98
CA HIS A 39 18.84 -19.74 -23.91
C HIS A 39 19.40 -21.18 -23.96
N HIS A 40 18.73 -22.13 -23.33
CA HIS A 40 19.19 -23.53 -23.20
C HIS A 40 18.48 -24.52 -24.12
N GLY A 41 17.49 -24.08 -24.91
CA GLY A 41 16.70 -24.97 -25.78
C GLY A 41 15.88 -26.02 -25.04
N SER A 42 15.54 -25.77 -23.77
CA SER A 42 14.89 -26.73 -22.87
C SER A 42 13.37 -26.68 -22.98
N VAL A 43 12.78 -27.71 -23.57
CA VAL A 43 11.31 -27.87 -23.65
C VAL A 43 10.69 -27.98 -22.25
N TYR A 44 11.41 -28.55 -21.29
CA TYR A 44 10.95 -28.69 -19.92
C TYR A 44 10.74 -27.33 -19.24
N ASP A 45 11.66 -26.39 -19.44
CA ASP A 45 11.53 -25.05 -18.87
C ASP A 45 10.45 -24.23 -19.58
N ALA A 46 10.22 -24.47 -20.88
CA ALA A 46 9.09 -23.89 -21.60
C ALA A 46 7.74 -24.37 -21.01
N VAL A 47 7.61 -25.67 -20.72
CA VAL A 47 6.39 -26.21 -20.09
C VAL A 47 6.20 -25.62 -18.68
N LYS A 48 7.25 -25.49 -17.87
CA LYS A 48 7.16 -24.81 -16.57
C LYS A 48 6.68 -23.38 -16.70
N ALA A 49 7.24 -22.62 -17.66
CA ALA A 49 6.83 -21.24 -17.90
C ALA A 49 5.32 -21.15 -18.19
N VAL A 50 4.79 -22.06 -19.02
CA VAL A 50 3.35 -22.13 -19.32
C VAL A 50 2.52 -22.44 -18.06
N VAL A 51 2.95 -23.40 -17.24
CA VAL A 51 2.24 -23.75 -15.99
C VAL A 51 2.19 -22.57 -15.03
N PHE A 52 3.31 -21.87 -14.84
CA PHE A 52 3.36 -20.68 -13.99
C PHE A 52 2.50 -19.53 -14.56
N PHE A 53 2.49 -19.35 -15.88
CA PHE A 53 1.65 -18.36 -16.53
C PHE A 53 0.15 -18.68 -16.35
N ALA A 54 -0.22 -19.96 -16.45
CA ALA A 54 -1.59 -20.41 -16.20
C ALA A 54 -2.02 -20.17 -14.74
N ALA A 55 -1.14 -20.45 -13.76
CA ALA A 55 -1.39 -20.18 -12.36
C ALA A 55 -1.60 -18.67 -12.08
N MET A 56 -0.79 -17.81 -12.72
CA MET A 56 -0.96 -16.36 -12.66
C MET A 56 -2.32 -15.92 -13.20
N ILE A 57 -2.73 -16.41 -14.38
CA ILE A 57 -4.03 -16.09 -14.98
C ILE A 57 -5.18 -16.57 -14.09
N ALA A 58 -5.08 -17.78 -13.53
CA ALA A 58 -6.09 -18.32 -12.63
C ALA A 58 -6.27 -17.44 -11.38
N GLY A 59 -5.18 -16.99 -10.77
CA GLY A 59 -5.19 -16.04 -9.65
C GLY A 59 -5.81 -14.70 -10.03
N HIS A 60 -5.47 -14.16 -11.20
CA HIS A 60 -6.04 -12.92 -11.73
C HIS A 60 -7.57 -13.03 -11.94
N VAL A 61 -8.02 -14.09 -12.61
CA VAL A 61 -9.46 -14.33 -12.87
C VAL A 61 -10.21 -14.51 -11.56
N TRP A 62 -9.63 -15.23 -10.59
CA TRP A 62 -10.24 -15.42 -9.28
C TRP A 62 -10.42 -14.09 -8.52
N LEU A 63 -9.38 -13.24 -8.49
CA LEU A 63 -9.45 -11.91 -7.87
C LEU A 63 -10.44 -10.99 -8.57
N LYS A 64 -10.49 -11.04 -9.91
CA LYS A 64 -11.45 -10.28 -10.73
C LYS A 64 -12.88 -10.70 -10.41
N ARG A 65 -13.17 -12.01 -10.35
CA ARG A 65 -14.50 -12.52 -9.98
C ARG A 65 -14.93 -12.14 -8.56
N ARG A 66 -13.98 -11.94 -7.65
CA ARG A 66 -14.24 -11.49 -6.28
C ARG A 66 -14.37 -9.97 -6.14
N GLY A 67 -14.14 -9.20 -7.21
CA GLY A 67 -14.17 -7.73 -7.18
C GLY A 67 -13.07 -7.12 -6.30
N LYS A 68 -11.99 -7.88 -6.05
CA LYS A 68 -10.88 -7.47 -5.16
C LYS A 68 -9.62 -7.06 -5.91
N LEU A 69 -9.62 -7.20 -7.23
CA LEU A 69 -8.48 -6.89 -8.09
C LEU A 69 -8.12 -5.40 -8.02
N ASP A 70 -9.09 -4.52 -8.28
CA ASP A 70 -8.88 -3.08 -8.34
C ASP A 70 -8.48 -2.48 -6.98
N GLU A 71 -8.97 -3.06 -5.88
CA GLU A 71 -8.62 -2.65 -4.52
C GLU A 71 -7.15 -2.95 -4.22
N CYS A 72 -6.67 -4.14 -4.60
CA CYS A 72 -5.28 -4.51 -4.40
C CYS A 72 -4.34 -3.81 -5.40
N ASP A 73 -4.77 -3.58 -6.65
CA ASP A 73 -3.97 -2.83 -7.63
C ASP A 73 -3.82 -1.36 -7.18
N ARG A 74 -4.88 -0.72 -6.62
CA ARG A 74 -4.76 0.60 -5.99
C ARG A 74 -3.81 0.59 -4.79
N ALA A 75 -3.97 -0.36 -3.88
CA ALA A 75 -3.07 -0.46 -2.72
C ALA A 75 -1.59 -0.66 -3.13
N LEU A 76 -1.35 -1.37 -4.24
CA LEU A 76 -0.02 -1.53 -4.81
C LEU A 76 0.50 -0.24 -5.43
N GLN A 77 -0.35 0.49 -6.17
CA GLN A 77 -0.02 1.80 -6.71
C GLN A 77 0.29 2.82 -5.60
N ASP A 78 -0.48 2.82 -4.52
CA ASP A 78 -0.24 3.68 -3.35
C ASP A 78 1.11 3.35 -2.68
N MET A 79 1.52 2.07 -2.70
CA MET A 79 2.82 1.63 -2.17
C MET A 79 4.00 2.06 -3.06
N PHE A 80 3.88 1.91 -4.39
CA PHE A 80 4.95 2.27 -5.34
C PHE A 80 5.06 3.76 -5.60
N ASN A 81 3.93 4.46 -5.61
CA ASN A 81 3.89 5.92 -5.76
C ASN A 81 4.05 6.65 -4.42
N GLY A 82 4.34 5.90 -3.34
CA GLY A 82 4.58 6.41 -2.01
C GLY A 82 3.51 7.41 -1.58
N THR A 83 2.30 6.95 -1.28
CA THR A 83 1.19 7.83 -0.86
C THR A 83 1.14 9.12 -1.67
N ALA A 84 0.72 9.04 -2.94
CA ALA A 84 0.19 10.20 -3.64
C ALA A 84 -1.19 10.61 -3.07
N GLY A 85 -1.33 10.61 -1.74
CA GLY A 85 -2.16 11.63 -1.11
C GLY A 85 -1.46 12.94 -1.42
N GLU A 86 -2.21 13.97 -1.78
CA GLU A 86 -1.71 15.34 -1.84
C GLU A 86 -0.68 15.54 -0.73
N GLU A 87 0.52 16.03 -1.03
CA GLU A 87 1.43 16.48 0.01
C GLU A 87 0.65 17.51 0.84
N GLU A 88 0.01 17.06 1.94
CA GLU A 88 -0.58 17.92 2.93
C GLU A 88 0.63 18.68 3.48
N GLY A 89 0.85 19.89 2.95
CA GLY A 89 1.92 20.75 3.40
C GLY A 89 1.82 20.92 4.92
N LEU A 90 2.94 21.23 5.57
CA LEU A 90 3.03 21.32 7.03
C LEU A 90 1.87 22.09 7.68
N ASP A 91 1.38 23.17 7.05
CA ASP A 91 0.24 23.95 7.55
C ASP A 91 -1.08 23.17 7.60
N ALA A 92 -1.34 22.28 6.62
CA ALA A 92 -2.53 21.42 6.60
C ALA A 92 -2.47 20.36 7.72
N LEU A 93 -1.31 19.73 7.91
CA LEU A 93 -1.09 18.76 9.00
C LEU A 93 -1.25 19.42 10.38
N LEU A 94 -0.74 20.65 10.56
CA LEU A 94 -0.90 21.41 11.79
C LEU A 94 -2.36 21.81 12.04
N SER A 95 -3.08 22.25 11.00
CA SER A 95 -4.50 22.58 11.09
C SER A 95 -5.35 21.35 11.45
N ARG A 96 -5.06 20.20 10.82
CA ARG A 96 -5.71 18.93 11.12
C ARG A 96 -5.44 18.47 12.55
N ARG A 97 -4.21 18.62 13.03
CA ARG A 97 -3.88 18.36 14.45
C ARG A 97 -4.67 19.27 15.39
N ALA A 98 -4.77 20.57 15.09
CA ALA A 98 -5.50 21.52 15.93
C ALA A 98 -7.00 21.17 15.99
N ALA A 99 -7.61 20.83 14.85
CA ALA A 99 -9.02 20.41 14.79
C ALA A 99 -9.30 19.10 15.54
N LEU A 100 -8.33 18.18 15.62
CA LEU A 100 -8.43 16.97 16.42
C LEU A 100 -8.23 17.25 17.91
N GLU A 101 -7.31 18.14 18.28
CA GLU A 101 -7.09 18.55 19.67
C GLU A 101 -8.27 19.39 20.21
N GLU A 102 -9.01 20.12 19.37
CA GLU A 102 -10.23 20.84 19.77
C GLU A 102 -11.35 19.88 20.22
N LYS A 103 -11.40 18.67 19.64
CA LYS A 103 -12.36 17.63 20.02
C LYS A 103 -11.99 16.91 21.31
N ARG A 104 -10.85 17.22 21.92
CA ARG A 104 -10.35 16.54 23.12
C ARG A 104 -11.35 16.67 24.28
N GLY A 105 -11.73 15.52 24.84
CA GLY A 105 -12.74 15.45 25.90
C GLY A 105 -14.17 15.22 25.39
N THR A 106 -14.39 15.19 24.08
CA THR A 106 -15.67 14.75 23.50
C THR A 106 -15.69 13.23 23.29
N PRO A 107 -16.87 12.58 23.26
CA PRO A 107 -17.00 11.15 22.97
C PRO A 107 -16.48 10.72 21.58
N GLY A 108 -16.29 11.69 20.67
CA GLY A 108 -15.74 11.47 19.33
C GLY A 108 -14.23 11.71 19.23
N PHE A 109 -13.54 11.95 20.35
CA PHE A 109 -12.10 12.12 20.36
C PHE A 109 -11.38 10.79 20.24
N ASP A 110 -10.56 10.65 19.19
CA ASP A 110 -9.63 9.52 19.06
C ASP A 110 -8.19 9.98 19.34
N PRO A 111 -7.59 9.56 20.47
CA PRO A 111 -6.19 9.84 20.79
C PRO A 111 -5.21 9.29 19.73
N TRP A 112 -5.57 8.22 19.01
CA TRP A 112 -4.71 7.60 18.01
C TRP A 112 -4.62 8.40 16.72
N GLU A 113 -5.70 9.08 16.32
CA GLU A 113 -5.69 9.99 15.17
C GLU A 113 -4.72 11.15 15.40
N VAL A 114 -4.68 11.71 16.61
CA VAL A 114 -3.71 12.75 16.98
C VAL A 114 -2.27 12.24 16.90
N GLN A 115 -2.02 10.99 17.33
CA GLN A 115 -0.70 10.36 17.25
C GLN A 115 -0.29 10.01 15.82
N ALA A 116 -1.24 9.67 14.94
CA ALA A 116 -0.98 9.46 13.52
C ALA A 116 -0.53 10.77 12.85
N VAL A 117 -1.29 11.86 13.04
CA VAL A 117 -0.93 13.18 12.49
C VAL A 117 0.41 13.68 13.06
N ARG A 118 0.73 13.41 14.32
CA ARG A 118 2.06 13.74 14.89
C ARG A 118 3.21 13.00 14.20
N ARG A 119 3.01 11.74 13.82
CA ARG A 119 4.00 10.97 13.06
C ARG A 119 4.16 11.54 11.65
N GLU A 120 3.05 11.84 10.97
CA GLU A 120 3.05 12.49 9.66
C GLU A 120 3.81 13.82 9.68
N ILE A 121 3.60 14.67 10.70
CA ILE A 121 4.36 15.93 10.89
C ILE A 121 5.85 15.66 11.09
N ASN A 122 6.23 14.67 11.91
CA ASN A 122 7.64 14.36 12.16
C ASN A 122 8.35 13.81 10.91
N ASP A 123 7.66 12.98 10.14
CA ASP A 123 8.19 12.43 8.90
C ASP A 123 8.28 13.51 7.80
N TYR A 124 7.32 14.46 7.77
CA TYR A 124 7.39 15.66 6.94
C TYR A 124 8.59 16.53 7.31
N MET A 125 8.79 16.85 8.60
CA MET A 125 9.94 17.67 9.04
C MET A 125 11.28 16.98 8.78
N ARG A 126 11.35 15.65 8.88
CA ARG A 126 12.58 14.89 8.57
C ARG A 126 12.90 14.93 7.08
N SER A 127 11.88 14.91 6.22
CA SER A 127 12.04 14.97 4.76
C SER A 127 12.24 16.39 4.24
N HIS A 128 11.78 17.41 4.99
CA HIS A 128 11.81 18.84 4.64
C HIS A 128 12.45 19.68 5.75
N PRO A 129 13.77 19.56 6.00
CA PRO A 129 14.44 20.22 7.13
C PRO A 129 14.31 21.75 7.13
N GLU A 130 14.19 22.38 5.97
CA GLU A 130 13.94 23.81 5.78
C GLU A 130 12.61 24.30 6.38
N SER A 131 11.63 23.41 6.56
CA SER A 131 10.34 23.74 7.18
C SER A 131 10.42 23.89 8.71
N THR A 132 11.46 23.33 9.34
CA THR A 132 11.69 23.37 10.80
C THR A 132 11.91 24.79 11.31
N GLY A 133 12.65 25.62 10.55
CA GLY A 133 12.91 27.02 10.93
C GLY A 133 11.65 27.90 10.94
N ARG A 134 10.57 27.47 10.27
CA ARG A 134 9.29 28.20 10.21
C ARG A 134 8.46 28.05 11.50
N LEU A 135 8.71 27.00 12.28
CA LEU A 135 8.03 26.74 13.56
C LEU A 135 8.65 27.53 14.72
N ASP A 136 9.97 27.76 14.69
CA ASP A 136 10.67 28.54 15.71
C ASP A 136 10.41 30.06 15.61
N GLY A 137 10.06 30.56 14.42
CA GLY A 137 9.73 31.98 14.18
C GLY A 137 8.32 32.42 14.57
N ARG A 138 7.45 31.52 15.08
CA ARG A 138 6.08 31.83 15.55
C ARG A 138 5.95 31.85 17.09
N ARG A 139 7.05 31.93 17.83
CA ARG A 139 7.03 32.18 19.28
C ARG A 139 7.00 33.67 19.62
#